data_AF-A0AAU9IMP9-F1
#
_entry.id   AF-A0AAU9IMP9-F1
#
_cell.length_a   1.000
_cell.length_b   1.000
_cell.length_c   1.000
_cell.angle_alpha   90.00
_cell.angle_beta   90.00
_cell.angle_gamma   90.00
#
_symmetry.space_group_name_H-M   'P 1'
#
loop_
_entity.id
_entity.type
_entity.pdbx_description
1 polymer ?
#
loop_
_entity_poly.entity_id
_entity_poly.type
_entity_poly.pdbx_seq_one_letter_code
_entity_poly.pdbx_strand_id
1 'polypeptide(L)'
;MKTRSKNISVLFRDGISQSHIKGVNRLQAFENHLFSAGRDGIVRQYDLNTLEIEHAYDRHIHWVSDIQIDATLGLLFSSSYDSTIAIWSLQSSEFATDPIRIIENHKDYIQTLKYIPSQRILYSGGQDYTLIRWEISNLDQIRSIKVLNTNGNSIWCIDADETGELIGMTFSNNTPKIMDTRGAKNFIDLKGHTDHARKIIISPDGRNCLTAGADKTIKLWDIGTHKVIESFHIHSDSVNALKMDWNTGTIFSGDRHGDVFKTEIISKTSEKVIENEFPVLDVLGINSDIWISDTNGDIKTIQSAETKTIKSLPHINKFEVCDNKKWIITKNSEGTVQTWNILTGESEKTENTFEEAVTAKNSGKATPSWFSVKIHLGSLMLEFSHSDSHMAEEDYNGKLINYGSVFMKRVFHHWLLKEEQKYREANPNAPQRISILNEGTSEIEKYVLILIQIAENIIESIYRCPINRLDTDENLPDIPMWVQRLIFSSKYKH
;
A
#
# COMPACT_ATOMS: atom_id res chain seq x y z
N MET A 1 -21.38 13.23 -22.57
CA MET A 1 -20.77 12.49 -21.44
C MET A 1 -19.62 11.67 -22.01
N LYS A 2 -18.36 12.04 -21.72
CA LYS A 2 -17.22 11.16 -22.05
C LYS A 2 -17.42 9.89 -21.21
N THR A 3 -17.64 8.75 -21.85
CA THR A 3 -17.60 7.45 -21.18
C THR A 3 -16.22 7.29 -20.56
N ARG A 4 -16.13 7.42 -19.24
CA ARG A 4 -14.89 7.22 -18.46
C ARG A 4 -14.36 5.82 -18.79
N SER A 5 -13.10 5.72 -19.20
CA SER A 5 -12.52 4.43 -19.53
C SER A 5 -12.22 3.65 -18.24
N LYS A 6 -12.79 2.45 -18.11
CA LYS A 6 -12.49 1.53 -16.99
C LYS A 6 -11.20 0.79 -17.34
N ASN A 7 -10.20 0.80 -16.47
CA ASN A 7 -8.94 0.06 -16.66
C ASN A 7 -9.00 -1.29 -15.96
N ILE A 8 -8.23 -2.26 -16.45
CA ILE A 8 -8.05 -3.54 -15.78
C ILE A 8 -6.60 -3.65 -15.35
N SER A 9 -6.38 -3.97 -14.09
CA SER A 9 -5.06 -4.26 -13.56
C SER A 9 -5.01 -5.72 -13.08
N VAL A 10 -3.90 -6.40 -13.37
CA VAL A 10 -3.69 -7.81 -13.03
C VAL A 10 -2.41 -7.92 -12.22
N LEU A 11 -2.54 -8.35 -10.97
CA LEU A 11 -1.44 -8.51 -10.02
C LEU A 11 -1.05 -9.98 -9.93
N PHE A 12 0.20 -10.28 -10.25
CA PHE A 12 0.80 -11.61 -10.14
C PHE A 12 1.46 -11.75 -8.77
N ARG A 13 0.97 -12.67 -7.94
CA ARG A 13 1.49 -12.86 -6.59
C ARG A 13 1.32 -14.30 -6.11
N ASP A 14 2.34 -14.84 -5.47
CA ASP A 14 2.27 -16.17 -4.86
C ASP A 14 1.60 -16.08 -3.47
N GLY A 15 0.26 -16.04 -3.44
CA GLY A 15 -0.56 -16.11 -2.21
C GLY A 15 -0.25 -15.06 -1.13
N ILE A 16 -0.76 -15.27 0.09
CA ILE A 16 -0.39 -14.49 1.26
C ILE A 16 0.76 -15.19 1.97
N SER A 17 1.85 -14.46 2.19
CA SER A 17 3.09 -14.94 2.81
C SER A 17 3.24 -14.43 4.24
N GLN A 18 3.98 -15.19 5.05
CA GLN A 18 4.45 -14.82 6.38
C GLN A 18 5.03 -13.40 6.39
N SER A 19 5.97 -13.13 5.50
CA SER A 19 6.73 -11.89 5.48
C SER A 19 6.23 -10.92 4.42
N HIS A 20 6.50 -9.63 4.63
CA HIS A 20 6.29 -8.60 3.61
C HIS A 20 7.22 -8.81 2.41
N ILE A 21 6.74 -8.43 1.23
CA ILE A 21 7.56 -8.39 0.01
C ILE A 21 8.31 -7.06 -0.08
N LYS A 22 7.74 -5.98 0.48
CA LYS A 22 8.28 -4.62 0.36
C LYS A 22 8.26 -3.91 1.71
N GLY A 23 8.96 -2.77 1.79
CA GLY A 23 9.11 -1.94 2.99
C GLY A 23 7.86 -1.79 3.85
N VAL A 24 8.04 -1.70 5.16
CA VAL A 24 6.95 -1.60 6.13
C VAL A 24 6.89 -0.16 6.67
N ASN A 25 5.80 0.55 6.38
CA ASN A 25 5.67 1.98 6.65
C ASN A 25 5.37 2.32 8.11
N ARG A 26 4.65 1.45 8.81
CA ARG A 26 4.24 1.65 10.21
C ARG A 26 4.17 0.35 10.97
N LEU A 27 4.47 0.46 12.26
CA LEU A 27 4.29 -0.59 13.25
C LEU A 27 3.36 -0.10 14.36
N GLN A 28 2.52 -1.00 14.85
CA GLN A 28 1.73 -0.79 16.05
C GLN A 28 1.66 -2.09 16.83
N ALA A 29 1.64 -2.01 18.15
CA ALA A 29 1.45 -3.19 18.99
C ALA A 29 0.25 -3.00 19.92
N PHE A 30 -0.41 -4.11 20.18
CA PHE A 30 -1.50 -4.19 21.12
C PHE A 30 -1.49 -5.58 21.76
N GLU A 31 -1.53 -5.62 23.09
CA GLU A 31 -1.37 -6.85 23.87
C GLU A 31 -0.10 -7.63 23.44
N ASN A 32 -0.27 -8.90 23.02
CA ASN A 32 0.81 -9.76 22.56
C ASN A 32 0.98 -9.78 21.03
N HIS A 33 0.40 -8.80 20.33
CA HIS A 33 0.36 -8.79 18.87
C HIS A 33 1.07 -7.57 18.29
N LEU A 34 1.80 -7.80 17.19
CA LEU A 34 2.43 -6.77 16.38
C LEU A 34 1.69 -6.63 15.05
N PHE A 35 1.30 -5.42 14.71
CA PHE A 35 0.69 -5.08 13.44
C PHE A 35 1.67 -4.29 12.58
N SER A 36 1.73 -4.64 11.29
CA SER A 36 2.64 -4.01 10.34
C SER A 36 1.93 -3.57 9.06
N ALA A 37 2.14 -2.31 8.68
CA ALA A 37 1.58 -1.72 7.46
C ALA A 37 2.56 -1.83 6.29
N GLY A 38 2.29 -2.74 5.35
CA GLY A 38 3.19 -3.05 4.25
C GLY A 38 3.01 -2.17 3.00
N ARG A 39 4.13 -1.86 2.34
CA ARG A 39 4.15 -1.32 0.97
C ARG A 39 3.74 -2.35 -0.09
N ASP A 40 3.56 -3.61 0.29
CA ASP A 40 2.95 -4.66 -0.52
C ASP A 40 1.41 -4.62 -0.51
N GLY A 41 0.81 -3.65 0.19
CA GLY A 41 -0.64 -3.42 0.21
C GLY A 41 -1.39 -4.21 1.28
N ILE A 42 -0.66 -4.77 2.25
CA ILE A 42 -1.19 -5.73 3.21
C ILE A 42 -0.82 -5.28 4.61
N VAL A 43 -1.78 -5.42 5.52
CA VAL A 43 -1.51 -5.35 6.95
C VAL A 43 -1.38 -6.76 7.49
N ARG A 44 -0.32 -7.03 8.26
CA ARG A 44 -0.13 -8.34 8.92
C ARG A 44 -0.17 -8.16 10.42
N GLN A 45 -0.73 -9.15 11.11
CA GLN A 45 -0.69 -9.33 12.56
C GLN A 45 0.22 -10.51 12.87
N TYR A 46 1.22 -10.29 13.71
CA TYR A 46 2.11 -11.33 14.21
C TYR A 46 1.92 -11.52 15.70
N ASP A 47 2.06 -12.75 16.16
CA ASP A 47 2.25 -13.04 17.58
C ASP A 47 3.68 -12.67 18.01
N LEU A 48 3.82 -11.88 19.09
CA LEU A 48 5.12 -11.38 19.55
C LEU A 48 6.04 -12.48 20.12
N ASN A 49 5.50 -13.63 20.51
CA ASN A 49 6.29 -14.73 21.08
C ASN A 49 6.89 -15.60 19.97
N THR A 50 6.07 -15.98 18.99
CA THR A 50 6.42 -16.90 17.89
C THR A 50 6.99 -16.17 16.68
N LEU A 51 6.65 -14.88 16.51
CA LEU A 51 6.89 -14.10 15.29
C LEU A 51 6.21 -14.68 14.05
N GLU A 52 5.14 -15.45 14.26
CA GLU A 52 4.34 -16.01 13.18
C GLU A 52 3.13 -15.15 12.84
N ILE A 53 2.73 -15.16 11.57
CA ILE A 53 1.53 -14.43 11.14
C ILE A 53 0.29 -15.16 11.66
N GLU A 54 -0.62 -14.40 12.27
CA GLU A 54 -1.94 -14.91 12.68
C GLU A 54 -3.04 -14.38 11.79
N HIS A 55 -2.93 -13.12 11.36
CA HIS A 55 -3.91 -12.49 10.49
C HIS A 55 -3.26 -11.67 9.39
N ALA A 56 -3.86 -11.68 8.20
CA ALA A 56 -3.53 -10.77 7.11
C ALA A 56 -4.77 -10.07 6.57
N TYR A 57 -4.69 -8.75 6.44
CA TYR A 57 -5.73 -7.88 5.91
C TYR A 57 -5.33 -7.42 4.50
N ASP A 58 -5.92 -8.04 3.49
CA ASP A 58 -5.51 -7.93 2.09
C ASP A 58 -6.64 -7.36 1.22
N ARG A 59 -6.82 -6.02 1.29
CA ARG A 59 -7.75 -5.27 0.43
C ARG A 59 -7.07 -4.16 -0.36
N HIS A 60 -6.15 -3.43 0.28
CA HIS A 60 -5.51 -2.27 -0.32
C HIS A 60 -4.76 -2.63 -1.61
N ILE A 61 -4.77 -1.71 -2.56
CA ILE A 61 -4.17 -1.92 -3.89
C ILE A 61 -2.89 -1.10 -4.10
N HIS A 62 -2.54 -0.31 -3.11
CA HIS A 62 -1.32 0.46 -3.03
C HIS A 62 -0.77 0.34 -1.60
N TRP A 63 0.37 0.98 -1.36
CA TRP A 63 1.04 1.03 -0.07
C TRP A 63 0.10 1.41 1.06
N VAL A 64 0.07 0.59 2.12
CA VAL A 64 -0.54 0.97 3.39
C VAL A 64 0.38 1.96 4.08
N SER A 65 -0.11 3.17 4.31
CA SER A 65 0.67 4.29 4.84
C SER A 65 0.67 4.34 6.36
N ASP A 66 -0.46 4.03 6.99
CA ASP A 66 -0.64 4.09 8.43
C ASP A 66 -1.68 3.10 8.94
N ILE A 67 -1.56 2.72 10.20
CA ILE A 67 -2.48 1.84 10.91
C ILE A 67 -2.77 2.37 12.31
N GLN A 68 -4.01 2.21 12.77
CA GLN A 68 -4.45 2.58 14.12
C GLN A 68 -5.40 1.51 14.68
N ILE A 69 -5.23 1.14 15.95
CA ILE A 69 -6.03 0.11 16.61
C ILE A 69 -6.98 0.74 17.63
N ASP A 70 -8.22 0.28 17.64
CA ASP A 70 -9.18 0.46 18.74
C ASP A 70 -9.37 -0.86 19.48
N ALA A 71 -8.70 -0.96 20.63
CA ALA A 71 -8.83 -2.09 21.54
C ALA A 71 -10.25 -2.28 22.10
N THR A 72 -10.99 -1.18 22.29
CA THR A 72 -12.31 -1.22 22.95
C THR A 72 -13.39 -1.79 22.03
N LEU A 73 -13.26 -1.53 20.73
CA LEU A 73 -14.18 -1.99 19.71
C LEU A 73 -13.64 -3.19 18.92
N GLY A 74 -12.38 -3.58 19.14
CA GLY A 74 -11.72 -4.63 18.37
C GLY A 74 -11.59 -4.25 16.89
N LEU A 75 -11.25 -2.99 16.60
CA LEU A 75 -11.15 -2.47 15.24
C LEU A 75 -9.70 -2.14 14.87
N LEU A 76 -9.40 -2.33 13.60
CA LEU A 76 -8.17 -1.86 12.97
C LEU A 76 -8.53 -0.90 11.84
N PHE A 77 -7.92 0.27 11.85
CA PHE A 77 -7.99 1.25 10.78
C PHE A 77 -6.71 1.19 9.97
N SER A 78 -6.80 1.12 8.65
CA SER A 78 -5.65 1.23 7.76
C SER A 78 -5.89 2.29 6.70
N SER A 79 -4.89 3.14 6.46
CA SER A 79 -4.91 4.09 5.35
C SER A 79 -3.94 3.67 4.27
N SER A 80 -4.26 4.06 3.03
CA SER A 80 -3.44 3.68 1.88
C SER A 80 -3.31 4.80 0.86
N TYR A 81 -2.30 4.64 0.02
CA TYR A 81 -2.09 5.44 -1.18
C TYR A 81 -3.13 5.12 -2.28
N ASP A 82 -3.99 4.13 -2.09
CA ASP A 82 -5.18 3.95 -2.92
C ASP A 82 -6.30 4.95 -2.60
N SER A 83 -6.03 5.97 -1.77
CA SER A 83 -6.94 7.02 -1.32
C SER A 83 -8.08 6.54 -0.40
N THR A 84 -8.02 5.31 0.08
CA THR A 84 -9.05 4.73 0.95
C THR A 84 -8.58 4.53 2.39
N ILE A 85 -9.54 4.56 3.31
CA ILE A 85 -9.38 4.06 4.67
C ILE A 85 -10.22 2.80 4.80
N ALA A 86 -9.61 1.69 5.20
CA ALA A 86 -10.30 0.45 5.48
C ALA A 86 -10.45 0.24 6.99
N ILE A 87 -11.62 -0.26 7.40
CA ILE A 87 -11.96 -0.60 8.77
C ILE A 87 -12.14 -2.10 8.87
N TRP A 88 -11.35 -2.74 9.72
CA TRP A 88 -11.29 -4.19 9.88
C TRP A 88 -11.75 -4.59 11.28
N SER A 89 -12.25 -5.82 11.40
CA SER A 89 -12.43 -6.47 12.70
C SER A 89 -11.13 -7.18 13.07
N LEU A 90 -10.67 -7.03 14.31
CA LEU A 90 -9.59 -7.85 14.86
C LEU A 90 -10.02 -9.30 15.11
N GLN A 91 -11.32 -9.60 15.04
CA GLN A 91 -11.87 -10.96 15.19
C GLN A 91 -12.11 -11.65 13.83
N SER A 92 -11.60 -11.11 12.74
CA SER A 92 -11.78 -11.68 11.40
C SER A 92 -11.08 -13.03 11.25
N SER A 93 -11.37 -13.74 10.15
CA SER A 93 -10.60 -14.92 9.74
C SER A 93 -9.11 -14.61 9.59
N GLU A 94 -8.28 -15.65 9.61
CA GLU A 94 -6.83 -15.62 9.37
C GLU A 94 -6.47 -14.76 8.13
N PHE A 95 -7.26 -14.87 7.06
CA PHE A 95 -7.09 -14.05 5.86
C PHE A 95 -8.37 -13.27 5.60
N ALA A 96 -8.31 -11.96 5.82
CA ALA A 96 -9.43 -11.05 5.62
C ALA A 96 -9.23 -10.24 4.33
N THR A 97 -10.10 -10.46 3.34
CA THR A 97 -10.12 -9.69 2.08
C THR A 97 -11.17 -8.59 2.09
N ASP A 98 -12.19 -8.74 2.93
CA ASP A 98 -13.35 -7.86 2.97
C ASP A 98 -13.36 -7.08 4.30
N PRO A 99 -12.98 -5.79 4.29
CA PRO A 99 -13.11 -4.96 5.48
C PRO A 99 -14.59 -4.76 5.83
N ILE A 100 -14.86 -4.44 7.10
CA ILE A 100 -16.21 -4.10 7.55
C ILE A 100 -16.72 -2.88 6.78
N ARG A 101 -15.84 -1.91 6.54
CA ARG A 101 -16.16 -0.69 5.81
C ARG A 101 -14.95 -0.12 5.09
N ILE A 102 -15.22 0.49 3.93
CA ILE A 102 -14.25 1.29 3.17
C ILE A 102 -14.76 2.72 3.12
N ILE A 103 -13.87 3.66 3.37
CA ILE A 103 -14.14 5.10 3.32
C ILE A 103 -13.37 5.70 2.15
N GLU A 104 -14.12 6.23 1.18
CA GLU A 104 -13.60 6.86 -0.04
C GLU A 104 -13.97 8.35 -0.04
N ASN A 105 -13.09 9.20 0.50
CA ASN A 105 -13.34 10.66 0.59
C ASN A 105 -12.10 11.47 0.20
N HIS A 106 -10.92 10.96 0.55
CA HIS A 106 -9.67 11.56 0.10
C HIS A 106 -9.53 11.48 -1.42
N LYS A 107 -8.92 12.51 -2.00
CA LYS A 107 -8.74 12.62 -3.46
C LYS A 107 -7.32 12.33 -3.92
N ASP A 108 -6.48 11.86 -3.02
CA ASP A 108 -5.08 11.54 -3.28
C ASP A 108 -4.58 10.65 -2.12
N TYR A 109 -3.28 10.35 -2.11
CA TYR A 109 -2.65 9.45 -1.16
C TYR A 109 -2.85 9.90 0.28
N ILE A 110 -3.42 9.03 1.10
CA ILE A 110 -3.50 9.24 2.55
C ILE A 110 -2.14 8.88 3.14
N GLN A 111 -1.55 9.79 3.91
CA GLN A 111 -0.19 9.65 4.44
C GLN A 111 -0.16 9.18 5.89
N THR A 112 -1.19 9.52 6.66
CA THR A 112 -1.17 9.32 8.11
C THR A 112 -2.58 9.24 8.68
N LEU A 113 -2.69 8.47 9.76
CA LEU A 113 -3.88 8.33 10.59
C LEU A 113 -3.52 8.60 12.04
N LYS A 114 -4.47 9.16 12.79
CA LYS A 114 -4.40 9.20 14.25
C LYS A 114 -5.76 8.92 14.84
N TYR A 115 -5.87 7.86 15.64
CA TYR A 115 -7.09 7.52 16.35
C TYR A 115 -7.00 7.96 17.82
N ILE A 116 -8.11 8.47 18.34
CA ILE A 116 -8.30 8.88 19.73
C ILE A 116 -9.46 8.04 20.30
N PRO A 117 -9.16 6.99 21.09
CA PRO A 117 -10.17 6.06 21.60
C PRO A 117 -11.19 6.71 22.53
N SER A 118 -10.76 7.66 23.37
CA SER A 118 -11.59 8.33 24.38
C SER A 118 -12.83 9.02 23.79
N GLN A 119 -12.69 9.60 22.60
CA GLN A 119 -13.75 10.31 21.88
C GLN A 119 -14.22 9.58 20.61
N ARG A 120 -13.60 8.43 20.29
CA ARG A 120 -13.80 7.69 19.04
C ARG A 120 -13.66 8.56 17.81
N ILE A 121 -12.59 9.35 17.79
CA ILE A 121 -12.25 10.25 16.68
C ILE A 121 -11.07 9.68 15.93
N LEU A 122 -11.20 9.55 14.62
CA LEU A 122 -10.08 9.30 13.72
C LEU A 122 -9.77 10.59 12.94
N TYR A 123 -8.50 10.95 12.86
CA TYR A 123 -8.01 11.97 11.95
C TYR A 123 -7.26 11.30 10.80
N SER A 124 -7.49 11.81 9.59
CA SER A 124 -6.74 11.40 8.40
C SER A 124 -6.24 12.62 7.63
N GLY A 125 -5.03 12.49 7.09
CA GLY A 125 -4.41 13.52 6.27
C GLY A 125 -3.54 12.94 5.18
N GLY A 126 -3.41 13.69 4.09
CA GLY A 126 -2.71 13.20 2.91
C GLY A 126 -2.27 14.27 1.91
N GLN A 127 -1.99 13.80 0.71
CA GLN A 127 -1.52 14.61 -0.41
C GLN A 127 -2.61 15.46 -1.06
N ASP A 128 -3.87 15.18 -0.76
CA ASP A 128 -5.01 15.98 -1.22
C ASP A 128 -5.19 17.31 -0.47
N TYR A 129 -4.24 17.65 0.40
CA TYR A 129 -4.20 18.87 1.20
C TYR A 129 -5.30 18.97 2.24
N THR A 130 -5.99 17.87 2.55
CA THR A 130 -7.10 17.87 3.49
C THR A 130 -6.77 17.17 4.79
N LEU A 131 -7.24 17.76 5.89
CA LEU A 131 -7.39 17.09 7.18
C LEU A 131 -8.87 16.79 7.37
N ILE A 132 -9.20 15.52 7.57
CA ILE A 132 -10.58 15.08 7.82
C ILE A 132 -10.65 14.47 9.22
N ARG A 133 -11.68 14.87 9.97
CA ARG A 133 -12.08 14.29 11.25
C ARG A 133 -13.23 13.34 11.00
N TRP A 134 -13.13 12.14 11.55
CA TRP A 134 -14.14 11.10 11.49
C TRP A 134 -14.63 10.84 12.90
N GLU A 135 -15.91 11.10 13.13
CA GLU A 135 -16.56 10.73 14.39
C GLU A 135 -17.20 9.36 14.21
N ILE A 136 -16.75 8.40 15.02
CA ILE A 136 -17.15 6.99 14.94
C ILE A 136 -18.02 6.68 16.15
N SER A 137 -19.32 6.97 16.04
CA SER A 137 -20.28 6.60 17.09
C SER A 137 -20.52 5.09 17.09
N ASN A 138 -20.78 4.56 15.90
CA ASN A 138 -20.84 3.13 15.58
C ASN A 138 -20.42 2.93 14.10
N LEU A 139 -20.28 1.67 13.66
CA LEU A 139 -19.78 1.36 12.30
C LEU A 139 -20.72 1.85 11.18
N ASP A 140 -22.02 1.97 11.46
CA ASP A 140 -23.01 2.46 10.50
C ASP A 140 -22.97 4.00 10.40
N GLN A 141 -22.72 4.69 11.52
CA GLN A 141 -22.73 6.14 11.67
C GLN A 141 -21.31 6.68 11.81
N ILE A 142 -20.63 6.79 10.67
CA ILE A 142 -19.36 7.50 10.55
C ILE A 142 -19.63 8.86 9.91
N ARG A 143 -19.37 9.92 10.68
CA ARG A 143 -19.53 11.29 10.19
C ARG A 143 -18.18 11.87 9.79
N SER A 144 -18.05 12.26 8.51
CA SER A 144 -16.89 12.99 8.01
C SER A 144 -17.06 14.48 8.21
N ILE A 145 -16.09 15.13 8.86
CA ILE A 145 -16.02 16.58 9.02
C ILE A 145 -14.71 17.04 8.42
N LYS A 146 -14.76 17.76 7.29
CA LYS A 146 -13.56 18.37 6.72
C LYS A 146 -13.10 19.49 7.65
N VAL A 147 -11.98 19.29 8.32
CA VAL A 147 -11.45 20.23 9.31
C VAL A 147 -10.65 21.33 8.61
N LEU A 148 -9.79 20.96 7.66
CA LEU A 148 -8.87 21.90 7.03
C LEU A 148 -8.60 21.57 5.57
N ASN A 149 -8.36 22.62 4.77
CA ASN A 149 -7.62 22.54 3.52
C ASN A 149 -6.35 23.38 3.68
N THR A 150 -5.19 22.78 3.48
CA THR A 150 -3.87 23.37 3.76
C THR A 150 -3.34 24.23 2.60
N ASN A 151 -4.17 24.48 1.59
CA ASN A 151 -3.91 25.35 0.44
C ASN A 151 -2.64 24.95 -0.35
N GLY A 152 -2.51 23.65 -0.66
CA GLY A 152 -1.43 23.13 -1.49
C GLY A 152 -0.23 22.55 -0.72
N ASN A 153 -0.33 22.40 0.61
CA ASN A 153 0.71 21.78 1.42
C ASN A 153 0.33 20.35 1.80
N SER A 154 0.94 19.33 1.19
CA SER A 154 0.62 17.93 1.50
C SER A 154 0.92 17.65 2.97
N ILE A 155 -0.03 17.01 3.66
CA ILE A 155 0.14 16.61 5.06
C ILE A 155 0.94 15.30 5.08
N TRP A 156 2.00 15.26 5.88
CA TRP A 156 2.90 14.11 5.94
C TRP A 156 2.72 13.27 7.21
N CYS A 157 2.52 13.91 8.36
CA CYS A 157 2.25 13.24 9.63
C CYS A 157 1.27 14.07 10.45
N ILE A 158 0.39 13.39 11.18
CA ILE A 158 -0.53 13.98 12.14
C ILE A 158 -0.35 13.27 13.48
N ASP A 159 -0.41 14.03 14.56
CA ASP A 159 -0.63 13.50 15.90
C ASP A 159 -1.57 14.41 16.69
N ALA A 160 -2.14 13.90 17.78
CA ALA A 160 -3.09 14.63 18.59
C ALA A 160 -2.92 14.29 20.08
N ASP A 161 -3.38 15.21 20.93
CA ASP A 161 -3.47 14.99 22.37
C ASP A 161 -4.59 13.99 22.75
N GLU A 162 -4.70 13.64 24.03
CA GLU A 162 -5.69 12.65 24.50
C GLU A 162 -7.15 13.12 24.30
N THR A 163 -7.36 14.43 24.24
CA THR A 163 -8.68 15.02 23.95
C THR A 163 -8.95 15.12 22.45
N GLY A 164 -7.95 15.00 21.59
CA GLY A 164 -8.13 15.22 20.14
C GLY A 164 -8.46 16.65 19.76
N GLU A 165 -8.33 17.59 20.70
CA GLU A 165 -8.61 19.00 20.48
C GLU A 165 -7.39 19.72 19.92
N LEU A 166 -6.19 19.29 20.31
CA LEU A 166 -4.92 19.84 19.89
C LEU A 166 -4.26 18.89 18.89
N ILE A 167 -4.09 19.36 17.65
CA ILE A 167 -3.61 18.56 16.53
C ILE A 167 -2.31 19.13 16.01
N GLY A 168 -1.29 18.28 15.91
CA GLY A 168 0.00 18.59 15.34
C GLY A 168 0.10 18.01 13.95
N MET A 169 0.63 18.79 13.02
CA MET A 169 0.76 18.38 11.63
C MET A 169 2.11 18.78 11.07
N THR A 170 2.71 17.89 10.29
CA THR A 170 3.85 18.20 9.43
C THR A 170 3.44 18.21 7.96
N PHE A 171 4.20 18.94 7.15
CA PHE A 171 3.91 19.13 5.73
C PHE A 171 5.13 18.84 4.87
N SER A 172 4.90 18.59 3.59
CA SER A 172 5.97 18.39 2.61
C SER A 172 6.87 19.62 2.44
N ASN A 173 6.32 20.83 2.42
CA ASN A 173 7.03 22.07 2.07
C ASN A 173 6.83 23.21 3.08
N ASN A 174 6.46 22.91 4.31
CA ASN A 174 6.10 23.95 5.29
C ASN A 174 6.57 23.60 6.71
N THR A 175 6.62 24.61 7.58
CA THR A 175 6.90 24.42 9.00
C THR A 175 5.80 23.58 9.65
N PRO A 176 6.11 22.72 10.63
CA PRO A 176 5.10 22.05 11.43
C PRO A 176 4.13 23.06 12.03
N LYS A 177 2.86 22.67 12.13
CA LYS A 177 1.80 23.50 12.72
C LYS A 177 1.08 22.74 13.81
N ILE A 178 0.76 23.44 14.90
CA ILE A 178 -0.23 22.99 15.88
C ILE A 178 -1.53 23.75 15.65
N MET A 179 -2.66 23.08 15.79
CA MET A 179 -4.00 23.63 15.64
C MET A 179 -4.85 23.23 16.86
N ASP A 180 -5.49 24.20 17.49
CA ASP A 180 -6.56 23.96 18.46
C ASP A 180 -7.92 23.96 17.74
N THR A 181 -8.69 22.90 17.92
CA THR A 181 -9.99 22.69 17.27
C THR A 181 -11.18 23.24 18.07
N ARG A 182 -11.01 23.66 19.34
CA ARG A 182 -12.08 24.22 20.17
C ARG A 182 -12.45 25.66 19.81
N GLY A 183 -11.48 26.42 19.28
CA GLY A 183 -11.59 27.86 19.08
C GLY A 183 -11.69 28.30 17.63
N ALA A 184 -11.38 29.58 17.38
CA ALA A 184 -11.00 30.01 16.04
C ALA A 184 -9.78 29.18 15.62
N LYS A 185 -9.80 28.61 14.40
CA LYS A 185 -8.74 27.75 13.83
C LYS A 185 -7.42 28.52 13.76
N ASN A 186 -6.75 28.65 14.89
CA ASN A 186 -5.50 29.35 15.04
C ASN A 186 -4.37 28.34 14.85
N PHE A 187 -3.45 28.70 13.97
CA PHE A 187 -2.25 27.90 13.72
C PHE A 187 -1.08 28.48 14.50
N ILE A 188 -0.37 27.59 15.19
CA ILE A 188 0.92 27.88 15.79
C ILE A 188 1.98 27.31 14.86
N ASP A 189 2.81 28.17 14.28
CA ASP A 189 3.96 27.76 13.47
C ASP A 189 5.14 27.40 14.38
N LEU A 190 5.61 26.15 14.30
CA LEU A 190 6.82 25.69 15.01
C LEU A 190 8.06 26.02 14.17
N LYS A 191 8.49 27.28 14.22
CA LYS A 191 9.65 27.79 13.46
C LYS A 191 10.95 27.41 14.15
N GLY A 192 11.79 26.64 13.48
CA GLY A 192 13.11 26.26 14.01
C GLY A 192 13.78 25.08 13.30
N HIS A 193 13.03 24.25 12.58
CA HIS A 193 13.62 23.30 11.64
C HIS A 193 14.17 24.02 10.41
N THR A 194 15.33 23.59 9.91
CA THR A 194 15.98 24.16 8.72
C THR A 194 15.63 23.40 7.44
N ASP A 195 14.92 22.30 7.55
CA ASP A 195 14.42 21.46 6.46
C ASP A 195 13.07 20.82 6.88
N HIS A 196 12.46 20.03 6.02
CA HIS A 196 11.14 19.43 6.21
C HIS A 196 11.07 18.53 7.44
N ALA A 197 10.12 18.80 8.33
CA ALA A 197 9.80 17.88 9.42
C ALA A 197 8.98 16.70 8.91
N ARG A 198 9.38 15.48 9.27
CA ARG A 198 8.75 14.24 8.83
C ARG A 198 7.84 13.62 9.88
N LYS A 199 8.09 13.88 11.16
CA LYS A 199 7.28 13.33 12.26
C LYS A 199 6.96 14.43 13.26
N ILE A 200 5.79 14.32 13.86
CA ILE A 200 5.35 15.11 15.00
C ILE A 200 4.67 14.16 16.00
N ILE A 201 4.92 14.38 17.29
CA ILE A 201 4.28 13.65 18.38
C ILE A 201 3.84 14.67 19.43
N ILE A 202 2.57 14.62 19.82
CA ILE A 202 2.01 15.48 20.87
C ILE A 202 1.99 14.71 22.20
N SER A 203 2.29 15.40 23.30
CA SER A 203 2.14 14.82 24.63
C SER A 203 0.66 14.62 24.97
N PRO A 204 0.28 13.57 25.70
CA PRO A 204 -1.13 13.32 26.04
C PRO A 204 -1.81 14.51 26.74
N ASP A 205 -1.04 15.27 27.53
CA ASP A 205 -1.51 16.50 28.22
C ASP A 205 -1.59 17.75 27.32
N GLY A 206 -1.18 17.66 26.06
CA GLY A 206 -1.19 18.76 25.09
C GLY A 206 -0.22 19.90 25.37
N ARG A 207 0.76 19.72 26.28
CA ARG A 207 1.69 20.80 26.66
C ARG A 207 2.96 20.84 25.83
N ASN A 208 3.44 19.69 25.38
CA ASN A 208 4.68 19.55 24.66
C ASN A 208 4.47 18.84 23.32
N CYS A 209 5.37 19.06 22.37
CA CYS A 209 5.47 18.19 21.21
C CYS A 209 6.93 17.91 20.84
N LEU A 210 7.14 16.76 20.21
CA LEU A 210 8.39 16.38 19.60
C LEU A 210 8.25 16.43 18.08
N THR A 211 9.22 16.98 17.40
CA THR A 211 9.30 16.95 15.94
C THR A 211 10.64 16.41 15.49
N ALA A 212 10.67 15.69 14.38
CA ALA A 212 11.89 15.19 13.77
C ALA A 212 11.84 15.38 12.25
N GLY A 213 12.97 15.66 11.62
CA GLY A 213 13.00 16.11 10.23
C GLY A 213 14.24 15.76 9.42
N ALA A 214 14.19 16.19 8.17
CA ALA A 214 15.26 16.07 7.19
C ALA A 214 16.51 16.88 7.55
N ASP A 215 16.38 17.85 8.46
CA ASP A 215 17.50 18.60 9.02
C ASP A 215 18.31 17.80 10.05
N LYS A 216 18.01 16.51 10.21
CA LYS A 216 18.74 15.55 11.05
C LYS A 216 18.59 15.81 12.55
N THR A 217 17.66 16.69 12.92
CA THR A 217 17.42 17.07 14.31
C THR A 217 16.09 16.54 14.82
N ILE A 218 16.05 16.32 16.14
CA ILE A 218 14.82 16.14 16.90
C ILE A 218 14.68 17.37 17.78
N LYS A 219 13.49 17.96 17.85
CA LYS A 219 13.21 19.17 18.63
C LYS A 219 12.06 18.91 19.58
N LEU A 220 12.26 19.26 20.85
CA LEU A 220 11.22 19.30 21.88
C LEU A 220 10.71 20.73 21.99
N TRP A 221 9.39 20.90 21.95
CA TRP A 221 8.73 22.20 21.96
C TRP A 221 7.77 22.30 23.13
N ASP A 222 7.71 23.50 23.70
CA ASP A 222 6.64 23.90 24.60
C ASP A 222 5.52 24.55 23.76
N ILE A 223 4.33 23.96 23.79
CA ILE A 223 3.18 24.41 22.99
C ILE A 223 2.57 25.69 23.55
N GLY A 224 2.72 26.00 24.84
CA GLY A 224 2.19 27.23 25.42
C GLY A 224 3.00 28.48 25.04
N THR A 225 4.32 28.32 24.89
CA THR A 225 5.26 29.42 24.60
C THR A 225 5.71 29.45 23.14
N HIS A 226 5.39 28.41 22.36
CA HIS A 226 5.78 28.23 20.96
C HIS A 226 7.31 28.19 20.74
N LYS A 227 8.07 27.78 21.76
CA LYS A 227 9.53 27.79 21.75
C LYS A 227 10.08 26.38 21.80
N VAL A 228 11.24 26.21 21.17
CA VAL A 228 12.07 25.02 21.33
C VAL A 228 12.60 24.99 22.76
N ILE A 229 12.28 23.93 23.49
CA ILE A 229 12.88 23.61 24.79
C ILE A 229 14.28 23.04 24.57
N GLU A 230 14.39 22.05 23.68
CA GLU A 230 15.64 21.32 23.44
C GLU A 230 15.77 20.88 21.98
N SER A 231 17.01 20.82 21.48
CA SER A 231 17.34 20.28 20.16
C SER A 231 18.39 19.19 20.30
N PHE A 232 18.09 18.02 19.75
CA PHE A 232 18.97 16.86 19.76
C PHE A 232 19.65 16.73 18.40
N HIS A 233 20.97 16.57 18.39
CA HIS A 233 21.81 16.48 17.18
C HIS A 233 22.57 15.14 17.19
N ILE A 234 21.80 14.06 17.09
CA ILE A 234 22.28 12.69 17.30
C ILE A 234 22.48 11.96 15.96
N HIS A 235 21.61 12.25 14.99
CA HIS A 235 21.58 11.53 13.72
C HIS A 235 22.52 12.13 12.67
N SER A 236 23.08 11.25 11.84
CA SER A 236 23.96 11.62 10.72
C SER A 236 23.18 11.96 9.44
N ASP A 237 21.92 11.55 9.35
CA ASP A 237 21.02 11.77 8.21
C ASP A 237 19.57 12.10 8.66
N SER A 238 18.68 12.35 7.70
CA SER A 238 17.26 12.69 7.85
C SER A 238 16.55 11.71 8.79
N VAL A 239 15.95 12.24 9.86
CA VAL A 239 15.17 11.43 10.82
C VAL A 239 13.78 11.16 10.23
N ASN A 240 13.47 9.89 10.04
CA ASN A 240 12.23 9.45 9.38
C ASN A 240 11.23 8.85 10.36
N ALA A 241 11.74 8.23 11.43
CA ALA A 241 10.96 7.51 12.41
C ALA A 241 11.16 8.15 13.79
N LEU A 242 10.06 8.31 14.51
CA LEU A 242 10.04 8.90 15.84
C LEU A 242 8.88 8.28 16.64
N LYS A 243 9.16 7.86 17.88
CA LYS A 243 8.18 7.54 18.92
C LYS A 243 8.67 8.08 20.26
N MET A 244 7.74 8.28 21.18
CA MET A 244 8.02 8.78 22.52
C MET A 244 7.19 8.00 23.53
N ASP A 245 7.85 7.48 24.56
CA ASP A 245 7.18 7.11 25.80
C ASP A 245 7.22 8.33 26.73
N TRP A 246 6.06 8.99 26.85
CA TRP A 246 5.91 10.18 27.67
C TRP A 246 5.97 9.90 29.18
N ASN A 247 5.77 8.65 29.62
CA ASN A 247 5.85 8.28 31.03
C ASN A 247 7.31 8.17 31.48
N THR A 248 8.16 7.54 30.66
CA THR A 248 9.59 7.37 30.97
C THR A 248 10.44 8.55 30.51
N GLY A 249 9.95 9.36 29.57
CA GLY A 249 10.76 10.40 28.95
C GLY A 249 11.73 9.84 27.89
N THR A 250 11.43 8.68 27.31
CA THR A 250 12.30 7.99 26.34
C THR A 250 11.83 8.22 24.90
N ILE A 251 12.72 8.79 24.08
CA ILE A 251 12.57 8.96 22.64
C ILE A 251 13.20 7.77 21.93
N PHE A 252 12.48 7.20 20.96
CA PHE A 252 13.01 6.28 19.98
C PHE A 252 13.03 6.98 18.63
N SER A 253 14.17 6.97 17.94
CA SER A 253 14.32 7.63 16.66
C SER A 253 15.14 6.82 15.68
N GLY A 254 14.79 6.91 14.40
CA GLY A 254 15.47 6.21 13.31
C GLY A 254 15.67 7.12 12.10
N ASP A 255 16.84 7.04 11.48
CA ASP A 255 17.18 7.86 10.31
C ASP A 255 17.25 7.09 8.99
N ARG A 256 17.54 7.85 7.92
CA ARG A 256 17.70 7.34 6.57
C ARG A 256 18.99 6.54 6.36
N HIS A 257 20.04 6.78 7.15
CA HIS A 257 21.27 6.00 7.09
C HIS A 257 21.03 4.56 7.61
N GLY A 258 20.09 4.41 8.54
CA GLY A 258 19.75 3.14 9.17
C GLY A 258 20.01 3.13 10.67
N ASP A 259 20.50 4.25 11.23
CA ASP A 259 20.85 4.31 12.64
C ASP A 259 19.59 4.54 13.49
N VAL A 260 19.49 3.77 14.57
CA VAL A 260 18.39 3.84 15.54
C VAL A 260 18.95 4.20 16.90
N PHE A 261 18.36 5.21 17.53
CA PHE A 261 18.77 5.70 18.83
C PHE A 261 17.65 5.62 19.84
N LYS A 262 18.05 5.38 21.10
CA LYS A 262 17.23 5.55 22.29
C LYS A 262 17.80 6.74 23.05
N THR A 263 16.97 7.75 23.27
CA THR A 263 17.37 8.99 23.95
C THR A 263 16.48 9.25 25.15
N GLU A 264 17.08 9.43 26.32
CA GLU A 264 16.37 9.78 27.54
C GLU A 264 16.44 11.29 27.76
N ILE A 265 15.29 11.95 27.83
CA ILE A 265 15.22 13.42 27.96
C ILE A 265 15.77 13.89 29.32
N ILE A 266 15.50 13.13 30.39
CA ILE A 266 15.85 13.52 31.77
C ILE A 266 17.37 13.41 31.99
N SER A 267 17.96 12.29 31.61
CA SER A 267 19.39 12.01 31.76
C SER A 267 20.24 12.60 30.63
N LYS A 268 19.60 13.02 29.53
CA LYS A 268 20.24 13.53 28.29
C LYS A 268 21.22 12.54 27.67
N THR A 269 21.05 11.25 27.95
CA THR A 269 21.86 10.19 27.35
C THR A 269 21.22 9.73 26.04
N SER A 270 22.04 9.55 25.01
CA SER A 270 21.63 8.98 23.73
C SER A 270 22.48 7.76 23.43
N GLU A 271 21.83 6.63 23.21
CA GLU A 271 22.46 5.36 22.92
C GLU A 271 22.09 4.91 21.51
N LYS A 272 23.09 4.56 20.69
CA LYS A 272 22.86 3.93 19.40
C LYS A 272 22.54 2.46 19.64
N VAL A 273 21.37 2.02 19.21
CA VAL A 273 20.87 0.67 19.49
C VAL A 273 21.00 -0.26 18.30
N ILE A 274 20.73 0.22 17.09
CA ILE A 274 20.83 -0.56 15.84
C ILE A 274 21.56 0.27 14.78
N GLU A 275 22.39 -0.39 14.00
CA GLU A 275 22.81 0.06 12.67
C GLU A 275 22.14 -0.85 11.63
N ASN A 276 21.08 -0.34 11.00
CA ASN A 276 20.33 -1.09 10.01
C ASN A 276 20.92 -0.88 8.61
N GLU A 277 20.91 -1.90 7.77
CA GLU A 277 21.41 -1.80 6.39
C GLU A 277 20.53 -0.89 5.51
N PHE A 278 19.25 -0.76 5.87
CA PHE A 278 18.26 -0.02 5.09
C PHE A 278 17.68 1.16 5.89
N PRO A 279 17.26 2.24 5.20
CA PRO A 279 16.58 3.37 5.83
C PRO A 279 15.41 2.94 6.73
N VAL A 280 15.39 3.45 7.96
CA VAL A 280 14.32 3.18 8.93
C VAL A 280 13.07 3.98 8.55
N LEU A 281 11.91 3.33 8.59
CA LEU A 281 10.61 3.91 8.26
C LEU A 281 9.73 4.15 9.49
N ASP A 282 9.75 3.23 10.45
CA ASP A 282 9.09 3.40 11.73
C ASP A 282 9.90 2.71 12.84
N VAL A 283 9.66 3.18 14.06
CA VAL A 283 10.22 2.62 15.29
C VAL A 283 9.08 2.44 16.28
N LEU A 284 9.19 1.49 17.21
CA LEU A 284 8.20 1.22 18.23
C LEU A 284 8.88 0.60 19.46
N GLY A 285 8.63 1.16 20.64
CA GLY A 285 9.07 0.57 21.91
C GLY A 285 7.98 -0.31 22.50
N ILE A 286 8.29 -1.56 22.87
CA ILE A 286 7.36 -2.50 23.52
C ILE A 286 8.11 -3.18 24.67
N ASN A 287 7.65 -3.06 25.92
CA ASN A 287 8.21 -3.81 27.07
C ASN A 287 9.75 -3.76 27.19
N SER A 288 10.38 -2.63 26.88
CA SER A 288 11.84 -2.39 26.78
C SER A 288 12.52 -2.83 25.48
N ASP A 289 11.84 -3.61 24.64
CA ASP A 289 12.31 -3.98 23.30
C ASP A 289 12.07 -2.83 22.32
N ILE A 290 12.96 -2.72 21.34
CA ILE A 290 12.85 -1.75 20.26
C ILE A 290 12.59 -2.49 18.96
N TRP A 291 11.44 -2.21 18.36
CA TRP A 291 11.00 -2.71 17.08
C TRP A 291 11.23 -1.65 16.01
N ILE A 292 11.73 -2.08 14.86
CA ILE A 292 11.97 -1.20 13.72
C ILE A 292 11.45 -1.83 12.44
N SER A 293 11.04 -0.98 11.52
CA SER A 293 10.72 -1.36 10.15
C SER A 293 11.53 -0.56 9.14
N ASP A 294 11.86 -1.17 8.01
CA ASP A 294 12.71 -0.54 7.00
C ASP A 294 12.13 -0.55 5.58
N THR A 295 12.86 0.06 4.65
CA THR A 295 12.46 0.15 3.23
C THR A 295 12.52 -1.18 2.48
N ASN A 296 13.29 -2.16 2.94
CA ASN A 296 13.39 -3.47 2.31
C ASN A 296 12.15 -4.33 2.64
N GLY A 297 11.66 -4.21 3.87
CA GLY A 297 10.49 -4.93 4.38
C GLY A 297 10.81 -5.78 5.60
N ASP A 298 12.05 -5.71 6.11
CA ASP A 298 12.45 -6.42 7.31
C ASP A 298 11.82 -5.73 8.52
N ILE A 299 11.38 -6.54 9.48
CA ILE A 299 10.98 -6.08 10.81
C ILE A 299 11.98 -6.66 11.79
N LYS A 300 12.66 -5.79 12.54
CA LYS A 300 13.69 -6.20 13.51
C LYS A 300 13.27 -5.80 14.90
N THR A 301 13.59 -6.65 15.87
CA THR A 301 13.47 -6.32 17.29
C THR A 301 14.79 -6.59 17.99
N ILE A 302 15.09 -5.79 19.00
CA ILE A 302 16.16 -6.09 19.95
C ILE A 302 15.54 -6.46 21.28
N GLN A 303 15.88 -7.66 21.75
CA GLN A 303 15.53 -8.15 23.07
C GLN A 303 16.81 -8.47 23.82
N SER A 304 17.10 -7.73 24.90
CA SER A 304 18.20 -8.07 25.84
C SER A 304 19.54 -8.45 25.18
N ALA A 305 19.97 -7.66 24.18
CA ALA A 305 21.17 -7.83 23.34
C ALA A 305 21.12 -8.86 22.20
N GLU A 306 20.01 -9.57 21.99
CA GLU A 306 19.77 -10.40 20.81
C GLU A 306 18.83 -9.70 19.81
N THR A 307 19.21 -9.72 18.53
CA THR A 307 18.41 -9.16 17.44
C THR A 307 17.62 -10.28 16.76
N LYS A 308 16.29 -10.23 16.83
CA LYS A 308 15.40 -11.10 16.04
C LYS A 308 14.90 -10.34 14.81
N THR A 309 14.78 -11.03 13.68
CA THR A 309 14.36 -10.41 12.41
C THR A 309 13.30 -11.27 11.72
N ILE A 310 12.18 -10.65 11.36
CA ILE A 310 11.24 -11.17 10.38
C ILE A 310 11.74 -10.70 9.02
N LYS A 311 12.36 -11.62 8.26
CA LYS A 311 13.00 -11.31 6.97
C LYS A 311 11.97 -11.15 5.87
N SER A 312 12.10 -10.06 5.11
CA SER A 312 11.30 -9.80 3.92
C SER A 312 11.52 -10.83 2.82
N LEU A 313 10.53 -10.97 1.94
CA LEU A 313 10.67 -11.72 0.69
C LEU A 313 11.30 -10.85 -0.41
N PRO A 314 11.93 -11.47 -1.43
CA PRO A 314 12.53 -10.71 -2.52
C PRO A 314 11.46 -9.96 -3.33
N HIS A 315 11.66 -8.65 -3.52
CA HIS A 315 10.78 -7.85 -4.38
C HIS A 315 11.41 -7.56 -5.73
N ILE A 316 10.57 -7.41 -6.75
CA ILE A 316 10.98 -6.94 -8.07
C ILE A 316 11.40 -5.47 -7.99
N ASN A 317 12.63 -5.16 -8.38
CA ASN A 317 13.18 -3.80 -8.39
C ASN A 317 13.52 -3.29 -9.80
N LYS A 318 13.71 -4.19 -10.77
CA LYS A 318 13.99 -3.88 -12.18
C LYS A 318 13.14 -4.77 -13.08
N PHE A 319 12.61 -4.20 -14.15
CA PHE A 319 11.93 -4.95 -15.20
C PHE A 319 12.26 -4.37 -16.57
N GLU A 320 12.15 -5.20 -17.61
CA GLU A 320 12.25 -4.82 -19.01
C GLU A 320 11.12 -5.50 -19.78
N VAL A 321 10.45 -4.77 -20.68
CA VAL A 321 9.46 -5.33 -21.59
C VAL A 321 10.09 -5.53 -22.97
N CYS A 322 10.23 -6.78 -23.41
CA CYS A 322 10.84 -7.12 -24.69
C CYS A 322 10.11 -6.48 -25.89
N ASP A 323 10.81 -6.37 -27.02
CA ASP A 323 10.34 -5.69 -28.24
C ASP A 323 9.05 -6.29 -28.83
N ASN A 324 8.86 -7.61 -28.68
CA ASN A 324 7.69 -8.35 -29.10
C ASN A 324 6.46 -8.17 -28.21
N LYS A 325 6.58 -7.46 -27.07
CA LYS A 325 5.51 -7.22 -26.09
C LYS A 325 4.79 -8.50 -25.63
N LYS A 326 5.49 -9.64 -25.62
CA LYS A 326 5.02 -10.93 -25.05
C LYS A 326 5.74 -11.29 -23.76
N TRP A 327 7.01 -10.90 -23.68
CA TRP A 327 7.89 -11.26 -22.58
C TRP A 327 8.21 -10.07 -21.70
N ILE A 328 8.21 -10.31 -20.39
CA ILE A 328 8.76 -9.38 -19.40
C ILE A 328 9.90 -10.10 -18.69
N ILE A 329 11.03 -9.41 -18.56
CA ILE A 329 12.15 -9.87 -17.75
C ILE A 329 12.15 -9.07 -16.46
N THR A 330 12.20 -9.73 -15.31
CA THR A 330 12.26 -9.08 -14.00
C THR A 330 13.51 -9.49 -13.25
N LYS A 331 14.09 -8.58 -12.48
CA LYS A 331 15.13 -8.86 -11.49
C LYS A 331 14.64 -8.45 -10.10
N ASN A 332 14.83 -9.32 -9.12
CA ASN A 332 14.46 -9.04 -7.74
C ASN A 332 15.61 -8.41 -6.93
N SER A 333 15.33 -8.06 -5.67
CA SER A 333 16.30 -7.48 -4.72
C SER A 333 17.50 -8.38 -4.42
N GLU A 334 17.35 -9.70 -4.55
CA GLU A 334 18.43 -10.69 -4.39
C GLU A 334 19.20 -10.95 -5.69
N GLY A 335 18.79 -10.33 -6.80
CA GLY A 335 19.42 -10.47 -8.11
C GLY A 335 18.95 -11.67 -8.93
N THR A 336 17.97 -12.44 -8.47
CA THR A 336 17.32 -13.50 -9.25
C THR A 336 16.62 -12.89 -10.47
N VAL A 337 16.86 -13.48 -11.64
CA VAL A 337 16.21 -13.10 -12.90
C VAL A 337 15.08 -14.08 -13.21
N GLN A 338 13.93 -13.53 -13.63
CA GLN A 338 12.76 -14.30 -14.00
C GLN A 338 12.18 -13.79 -15.32
N THR A 339 11.87 -14.73 -16.20
CA THR A 339 11.20 -14.50 -17.47
C THR A 339 9.71 -14.75 -17.31
N TRP A 340 8.87 -13.87 -17.85
CA TRP A 340 7.42 -13.95 -17.77
C TRP A 340 6.86 -13.97 -19.17
N ASN A 341 6.06 -14.99 -19.49
CA ASN A 341 5.25 -15.02 -20.69
C ASN A 341 3.87 -14.46 -20.35
N ILE A 342 3.58 -13.23 -20.77
CA ILE A 342 2.32 -12.58 -20.44
C ILE A 342 1.14 -13.32 -21.05
N LEU A 343 1.30 -13.83 -22.28
CA LEU A 343 0.22 -14.49 -22.99
C LEU A 343 -0.20 -15.81 -22.35
N THR A 344 0.72 -16.55 -21.74
CA THR A 344 0.40 -17.80 -21.03
C THR A 344 0.19 -17.58 -19.53
N GLY A 345 0.73 -16.49 -18.96
CA GLY A 345 0.78 -16.26 -17.52
C GLY A 345 1.86 -17.08 -16.81
N GLU A 346 2.68 -17.82 -17.56
CA GLU A 346 3.77 -18.63 -17.02
C GLU A 346 5.00 -17.77 -16.73
N SER A 347 5.79 -18.24 -15.77
CA SER A 347 7.03 -17.57 -15.40
C SER A 347 8.10 -18.58 -15.05
N GLU A 348 9.33 -18.34 -15.48
CA GLU A 348 10.46 -19.24 -15.26
C GLU A 348 11.67 -18.45 -14.75
N LYS A 349 12.32 -18.97 -13.71
CA LYS A 349 13.59 -18.41 -13.19
C LYS A 349 14.72 -18.82 -14.13
N THR A 350 15.65 -17.91 -14.39
CA THR A 350 16.77 -18.15 -15.30
C THR A 350 18.10 -17.86 -14.62
N GLU A 351 19.13 -18.63 -14.96
CA GLU A 351 20.52 -18.37 -14.50
C GLU A 351 21.23 -17.28 -15.31
N ASN A 352 20.67 -16.89 -16.47
CA ASN A 352 21.20 -15.83 -17.31
C ASN A 352 21.26 -14.50 -16.57
N THR A 353 22.21 -13.65 -16.97
CA THR A 353 22.20 -12.24 -16.55
C THR A 353 20.93 -11.54 -17.08
N PHE A 354 20.56 -10.42 -16.46
CA PHE A 354 19.36 -9.67 -16.84
C PHE A 354 19.42 -9.24 -18.32
N GLU A 355 20.56 -8.73 -18.76
CA GLU A 355 20.79 -8.25 -20.12
C GLU A 355 20.78 -9.39 -21.15
N GLU A 356 21.35 -10.55 -20.79
CA GLU A 356 21.30 -11.76 -21.64
C GLU A 356 19.88 -12.29 -21.79
N ALA A 357 19.11 -12.34 -20.70
CA ALA A 357 17.72 -12.78 -20.71
C ALA A 357 16.84 -11.87 -21.60
N VAL A 358 17.06 -10.55 -21.55
CA VAL A 358 16.39 -9.59 -22.44
C VAL A 358 16.76 -9.85 -23.89
N THR A 359 18.05 -9.98 -24.18
CA THR A 359 18.54 -10.20 -25.55
C THR A 359 18.02 -11.52 -26.13
N ALA A 360 17.99 -12.58 -25.33
CA ALA A 360 17.50 -13.89 -25.72
C ALA A 360 16.01 -13.92 -26.08
N LYS A 361 15.20 -13.01 -25.53
CA LYS A 361 13.74 -12.94 -25.75
C LYS A 361 13.32 -11.84 -26.73
N ASN A 362 14.23 -10.97 -27.15
CA ASN A 362 13.97 -9.99 -28.20
C ASN A 362 13.91 -10.67 -29.57
N SER A 363 12.93 -10.27 -30.39
CA SER A 363 12.73 -10.83 -31.73
C SER A 363 13.27 -9.96 -32.86
N GLY A 364 13.69 -8.73 -32.56
CA GLY A 364 14.03 -7.70 -33.54
C GLY A 364 12.81 -7.05 -34.21
N LYS A 365 11.58 -7.48 -33.86
CA LYS A 365 10.33 -6.97 -34.44
C LYS A 365 9.56 -6.17 -33.40
N ALA A 366 9.54 -4.84 -33.57
CA ALA A 366 8.82 -3.94 -32.68
C ALA A 366 7.30 -4.16 -32.80
N THR A 367 6.67 -4.52 -31.67
CA THR A 367 5.22 -4.63 -31.54
C THR A 367 4.67 -3.42 -30.77
N PRO A 368 3.50 -2.86 -31.15
CA PRO A 368 2.88 -1.78 -30.39
C PRO A 368 2.64 -2.17 -28.92
N SER A 369 2.76 -1.20 -28.01
CA SER A 369 2.44 -1.42 -26.60
C SER A 369 0.94 -1.63 -26.42
N TRP A 370 0.57 -2.60 -25.60
CA TRP A 370 -0.83 -2.94 -25.32
C TRP A 370 -1.14 -3.10 -23.82
N PHE A 371 -0.15 -2.87 -22.97
CA PHE A 371 -0.26 -2.84 -21.51
C PHE A 371 0.81 -1.91 -20.93
N SER A 372 0.66 -1.56 -19.66
CA SER A 372 1.70 -0.92 -18.86
C SER A 372 2.12 -1.83 -17.70
N VAL A 373 3.35 -1.68 -17.21
CA VAL A 373 3.89 -2.49 -16.11
C VAL A 373 4.12 -1.61 -14.89
N LYS A 374 3.66 -2.08 -13.73
CA LYS A 374 3.92 -1.48 -12.43
C LYS A 374 4.52 -2.51 -11.48
N ILE A 375 5.50 -2.09 -10.68
CA ILE A 375 6.17 -2.91 -9.66
C ILE A 375 6.12 -2.26 -8.26
N HIS A 376 5.18 -1.33 -8.06
CA HIS A 376 5.14 -0.51 -6.85
C HIS A 376 4.85 -1.34 -5.59
N LEU A 377 4.13 -2.47 -5.67
CA LEU A 377 3.94 -3.40 -4.55
C LEU A 377 5.10 -4.40 -4.35
N GLY A 378 6.12 -4.36 -5.21
CA GLY A 378 7.22 -5.34 -5.21
C GLY A 378 6.89 -6.63 -5.95
N SER A 379 5.67 -6.74 -6.48
CA SER A 379 5.19 -7.81 -7.36
C SER A 379 4.86 -7.25 -8.75
N LEU A 380 4.76 -8.13 -9.75
CA LEU A 380 4.44 -7.73 -11.12
C LEU A 380 2.96 -7.38 -11.24
N MET A 381 2.65 -6.15 -11.65
CA MET A 381 1.31 -5.70 -11.96
C MET A 381 1.25 -5.22 -13.41
N LEU A 382 0.26 -5.68 -14.16
CA LEU A 382 0.00 -5.25 -15.53
C LEU A 382 -1.28 -4.41 -15.56
N GLU A 383 -1.26 -3.26 -16.25
CA GLU A 383 -2.46 -2.45 -16.45
C GLU A 383 -2.84 -2.35 -17.92
N PHE A 384 -4.13 -2.45 -18.18
CA PHE A 384 -4.74 -2.50 -19.49
C PHE A 384 -5.78 -1.39 -19.62
N SER A 385 -5.59 -0.56 -20.64
CA SER A 385 -6.48 0.55 -21.00
C SER A 385 -7.22 0.23 -22.30
N HIS A 386 -8.37 0.87 -22.51
CA HIS A 386 -9.09 0.73 -23.78
C HIS A 386 -8.29 1.20 -24.99
N SER A 387 -7.43 2.22 -24.85
CA SER A 387 -6.69 2.79 -25.99
C SER A 387 -5.66 1.82 -26.55
N ASP A 388 -5.02 1.04 -25.68
CA ASP A 388 -3.79 0.32 -26.04
C ASP A 388 -4.04 -1.18 -26.20
N SER A 389 -5.02 -1.75 -25.47
CA SER A 389 -5.24 -3.20 -25.40
C SER A 389 -5.56 -3.86 -26.75
N HIS A 390 -5.98 -3.08 -27.74
CA HIS A 390 -6.29 -3.57 -29.10
C HIS A 390 -5.12 -3.45 -30.09
N MET A 391 -4.00 -2.83 -29.71
CA MET A 391 -2.96 -2.40 -30.67
C MET A 391 -1.99 -3.50 -31.10
N ALA A 392 -1.83 -4.57 -30.32
CA ALA A 392 -0.86 -5.61 -30.60
C ALA A 392 -1.51 -6.81 -31.32
N GLU A 393 -1.15 -6.97 -32.59
CA GLU A 393 -1.62 -8.03 -33.45
C GLU A 393 -0.46 -8.74 -34.14
N GLU A 394 -0.57 -10.07 -34.26
CA GLU A 394 0.38 -10.89 -34.98
C GLU A 394 -0.35 -11.88 -35.87
N ASP A 395 0.13 -12.03 -37.09
CA ASP A 395 -0.34 -13.07 -38.00
C ASP A 395 0.27 -14.41 -37.59
N TYR A 396 -0.58 -15.34 -37.13
CA TYR A 396 -0.20 -16.69 -36.78
C TYR A 396 -0.93 -17.67 -37.70
N ASN A 397 -0.19 -18.31 -38.61
CA ASN A 397 -0.72 -19.26 -39.59
C ASN A 397 -1.89 -18.72 -40.44
N GLY A 398 -1.84 -17.44 -40.85
CA GLY A 398 -2.87 -16.79 -41.67
C GLY A 398 -4.08 -16.30 -40.87
N LYS A 399 -3.98 -16.28 -39.54
CA LYS A 399 -5.00 -15.75 -38.63
C LYS A 399 -4.37 -14.65 -37.78
N LEU A 400 -4.92 -13.44 -37.91
CA LEU A 400 -4.53 -12.30 -37.09
C LEU A 400 -5.01 -12.53 -35.65
N ILE A 401 -4.07 -12.62 -34.72
CA ILE A 401 -4.32 -12.80 -33.29
C ILE A 401 -4.02 -11.49 -32.57
N ASN A 402 -5.01 -10.99 -31.83
CA ASN A 402 -4.86 -9.85 -30.95
C ASN A 402 -4.39 -10.31 -29.56
N TYR A 403 -3.23 -9.84 -29.11
CA TYR A 403 -2.64 -10.26 -27.82
C TYR A 403 -3.52 -9.91 -26.62
N GLY A 404 -4.10 -8.70 -26.62
CA GLY A 404 -5.01 -8.26 -25.58
C GLY A 404 -6.24 -9.17 -25.46
N SER A 405 -6.81 -9.57 -26.60
CA SER A 405 -7.94 -10.51 -26.64
C SER A 405 -7.59 -11.87 -26.04
N VAL A 406 -6.45 -12.43 -26.42
CA VAL A 406 -5.98 -13.72 -25.86
C VAL A 406 -5.79 -13.62 -24.36
N PHE A 407 -5.11 -12.57 -23.89
CA PHE A 407 -4.86 -12.38 -22.46
C PHE A 407 -6.16 -12.19 -21.67
N MET A 408 -7.07 -11.31 -22.12
CA MET A 408 -8.33 -11.07 -21.43
C MET A 408 -9.25 -12.30 -21.41
N LYS A 409 -9.24 -13.12 -22.46
CA LYS A 409 -9.96 -14.40 -22.45
C LYS A 409 -9.46 -15.36 -21.36
N ARG A 410 -8.15 -15.38 -21.09
CA ARG A 410 -7.58 -16.18 -19.99
C ARG A 410 -7.91 -15.60 -18.63
N VAL A 411 -7.76 -14.28 -18.48
CA VAL A 411 -8.05 -13.57 -17.24
C VAL A 411 -9.52 -13.77 -16.82
N PHE A 412 -10.46 -13.71 -17.76
CA PHE A 412 -11.89 -13.89 -17.50
C PHE A 412 -12.40 -15.32 -17.78
N HIS A 413 -11.52 -16.32 -17.77
CA HIS A 413 -11.88 -17.69 -18.16
C HIS A 413 -13.10 -18.24 -17.39
N HIS A 414 -13.08 -18.16 -16.05
CA HIS A 414 -14.18 -18.62 -15.19
C HIS A 414 -15.49 -17.86 -15.41
N TRP A 415 -15.41 -16.53 -15.56
CA TRP A 415 -16.57 -15.71 -15.90
C TRP A 415 -17.16 -16.10 -17.27
N LEU A 416 -16.32 -16.35 -18.27
CA LEU A 416 -16.75 -16.75 -19.61
C LEU A 416 -17.44 -18.11 -19.62
N LEU A 417 -16.96 -19.07 -18.81
CA LEU A 417 -17.62 -20.36 -18.65
C LEU A 417 -19.04 -20.21 -18.11
N LYS A 418 -19.23 -19.37 -17.08
CA LYS A 418 -20.55 -19.07 -16.51
C LYS A 418 -21.49 -18.41 -17.52
N GLU A 419 -21.01 -17.43 -18.28
CA GLU A 419 -21.82 -16.75 -19.29
C GLU A 419 -22.17 -17.65 -20.48
N GLU A 420 -21.26 -18.53 -20.91
CA GLU A 420 -21.53 -19.52 -21.95
C GLU A 420 -22.57 -20.56 -21.47
N GLN A 421 -22.50 -20.98 -20.20
CA GLN A 421 -23.50 -21.88 -19.62
C GLN A 421 -24.89 -21.23 -19.61
N LYS A 422 -25.02 -20.00 -19.11
CA LYS A 422 -26.28 -19.23 -19.15
C LYS A 422 -26.82 -19.08 -20.57
N TYR A 423 -25.95 -18.83 -21.55
CA TYR A 423 -26.35 -18.70 -22.95
C TYR A 423 -26.92 -20.00 -23.51
N ARG A 424 -26.28 -21.14 -23.22
CA ARG A 424 -26.74 -22.47 -23.67
C ARG A 424 -28.05 -22.89 -23.03
N GLU A 425 -28.24 -22.58 -21.75
CA GLU A 425 -29.52 -22.81 -21.06
C GLU A 425 -30.65 -22.00 -21.73
N ALA A 426 -30.37 -20.76 -22.13
CA ALA A 426 -31.32 -19.92 -22.86
C ALA A 426 -31.51 -20.32 -24.34
N ASN A 427 -30.50 -20.93 -24.97
CA ASN A 427 -30.49 -21.27 -26.40
C ASN A 427 -29.87 -22.66 -26.66
N PRO A 428 -30.62 -23.76 -26.44
CA PRO A 428 -30.08 -25.13 -26.48
C PRO A 428 -29.48 -25.54 -27.84
N ASN A 429 -29.98 -24.94 -28.93
CA ASN A 429 -29.59 -25.27 -30.30
C ASN A 429 -28.58 -24.28 -30.90
N ALA A 430 -28.13 -23.28 -30.13
CA ALA A 430 -27.18 -22.30 -30.64
C ALA A 430 -25.75 -22.87 -30.68
N PRO A 431 -24.95 -22.49 -31.69
CA PRO A 431 -23.53 -22.84 -31.71
C PRO A 431 -22.81 -22.21 -30.52
N GLN A 432 -21.76 -22.88 -30.04
CA GLN A 432 -20.91 -22.39 -28.96
C GLN A 432 -20.33 -21.02 -29.34
N ARG A 433 -20.56 -19.99 -28.51
CA ARG A 433 -20.10 -18.63 -28.84
C ARG A 433 -18.59 -18.47 -28.71
N ILE A 434 -17.99 -19.27 -27.83
CA ILE A 434 -16.57 -19.21 -27.52
C ILE A 434 -15.95 -20.59 -27.71
N SER A 435 -15.02 -20.73 -28.67
CA SER A 435 -14.17 -21.93 -28.75
C SER A 435 -13.09 -21.89 -27.66
N ILE A 436 -13.50 -22.04 -26.40
CA ILE A 436 -12.63 -22.05 -25.19
C ILE A 436 -11.64 -23.23 -25.22
N LEU A 437 -11.73 -24.13 -26.19
CA LEU A 437 -10.94 -25.37 -26.21
C LEU A 437 -9.87 -25.41 -27.32
N ASN A 438 -9.88 -24.50 -28.30
CA ASN A 438 -8.99 -24.59 -29.48
C ASN A 438 -7.94 -23.46 -29.60
N GLU A 439 -7.99 -22.41 -28.77
CA GLU A 439 -7.05 -21.26 -28.83
C GLU A 439 -6.06 -21.23 -27.64
N GLY A 440 -5.58 -22.39 -27.17
CA GLY A 440 -4.53 -22.45 -26.14
C GLY A 440 -4.92 -21.84 -24.79
N THR A 441 -6.22 -21.78 -24.50
CA THR A 441 -6.89 -21.18 -23.34
C THR A 441 -6.76 -22.03 -22.07
N SER A 442 -5.53 -22.42 -21.72
CA SER A 442 -5.25 -22.88 -20.35
C SER A 442 -5.43 -21.73 -19.37
N GLU A 443 -5.92 -22.07 -18.18
CA GLU A 443 -6.01 -21.15 -17.04
C GLU A 443 -4.64 -20.54 -16.73
N ILE A 444 -4.61 -19.32 -16.20
CA ILE A 444 -3.37 -18.79 -15.63
C ILE A 444 -3.18 -19.52 -14.30
N GLU A 445 -2.25 -20.47 -14.24
CA GLU A 445 -2.07 -21.40 -13.10
C GLU A 445 -1.67 -20.73 -11.77
N LYS A 446 -1.29 -19.45 -11.79
CA LYS A 446 -0.85 -18.73 -10.59
C LYS A 446 -2.00 -18.04 -9.87
N TYR A 447 -1.86 -17.84 -8.56
CA TYR A 447 -2.72 -16.93 -7.80
C TYR A 447 -2.61 -15.54 -8.41
N VAL A 448 -3.57 -15.20 -9.25
CA VAL A 448 -3.65 -13.90 -9.89
C VAL A 448 -4.83 -13.17 -9.27
N LEU A 449 -4.54 -11.97 -8.81
CA LEU A 449 -5.55 -11.04 -8.32
C LEU A 449 -5.91 -10.12 -9.47
N ILE A 450 -7.18 -10.11 -9.85
CA ILE A 450 -7.70 -9.10 -10.77
C ILE A 450 -8.17 -7.92 -9.95
N LEU A 451 -7.71 -6.76 -10.39
CA LEU A 451 -8.19 -5.46 -9.99
C LEU A 451 -8.95 -4.87 -11.19
N ILE A 452 -10.27 -4.82 -11.09
CA ILE A 452 -11.09 -4.09 -12.06
C ILE A 452 -11.22 -2.66 -11.52
N GLN A 453 -10.42 -1.75 -12.09
CA GLN A 453 -10.49 -0.33 -11.75
C GLN A 453 -11.48 0.38 -12.66
N ILE A 454 -12.60 0.78 -12.11
CA ILE A 454 -13.72 1.32 -12.90
C ILE A 454 -13.52 2.79 -13.30
N ALA A 455 -12.39 3.42 -12.96
CA ALA A 455 -12.11 4.83 -13.26
C ALA A 455 -10.67 5.13 -13.69
N GLU A 456 -10.50 6.26 -14.40
CA GLU A 456 -9.19 6.81 -14.84
C GLU A 456 -8.33 7.32 -13.68
N ASN A 457 -8.94 7.61 -12.52
CA ASN A 457 -8.24 8.05 -11.32
C ASN A 457 -8.18 6.92 -10.29
N ILE A 458 -7.15 6.95 -9.43
CA ILE A 458 -6.89 6.02 -8.32
C ILE A 458 -8.08 5.89 -7.34
N ILE A 459 -9.08 6.77 -7.43
CA ILE A 459 -9.98 7.15 -6.34
C ILE A 459 -11.43 6.63 -6.48
N GLU A 460 -11.80 5.88 -7.52
CA GLU A 460 -13.20 5.43 -7.66
C GLU A 460 -13.36 3.92 -7.95
N SER A 461 -14.07 3.25 -7.03
CA SER A 461 -14.63 1.89 -7.14
C SER A 461 -13.70 0.86 -7.77
N ILE A 462 -12.77 0.34 -6.96
CA ILE A 462 -11.94 -0.80 -7.34
C ILE A 462 -12.62 -2.06 -6.86
N TYR A 463 -13.16 -2.84 -7.80
CA TYR A 463 -13.52 -4.20 -7.52
C TYR A 463 -12.27 -5.08 -7.63
N ARG A 464 -12.05 -5.91 -6.62
CA ARG A 464 -10.89 -6.80 -6.52
C ARG A 464 -11.41 -8.20 -6.29
N CYS A 465 -10.95 -9.14 -7.10
CA CYS A 465 -11.31 -10.54 -6.92
C CYS A 465 -10.19 -11.43 -7.46
N PRO A 466 -9.88 -12.56 -6.79
CA PRO A 466 -9.08 -13.63 -7.38
C PRO A 466 -9.71 -14.14 -8.69
N ILE A 467 -8.89 -14.49 -9.69
CA ILE A 467 -9.38 -15.00 -10.99
C ILE A 467 -10.33 -16.18 -10.84
N ASN A 468 -10.01 -17.09 -9.92
CA ASN A 468 -10.76 -18.32 -9.66
C ASN A 468 -12.10 -18.10 -8.95
N ARG A 469 -12.46 -16.86 -8.59
CA ARG A 469 -13.73 -16.51 -7.97
C ARG A 469 -14.65 -15.66 -8.85
N LEU A 470 -14.21 -15.32 -10.07
CA LEU A 470 -15.00 -14.49 -10.98
C LEU A 470 -16.36 -15.10 -11.39
N ASP A 471 -16.52 -16.41 -11.31
CA ASP A 471 -17.77 -17.11 -11.57
C ASP A 471 -18.70 -17.15 -10.35
N THR A 472 -18.15 -17.16 -9.14
CA THR A 472 -18.91 -17.35 -7.90
C THR A 472 -19.21 -16.05 -7.17
N ASP A 473 -18.49 -14.97 -7.44
CA ASP A 473 -18.67 -13.69 -6.74
C ASP A 473 -19.95 -12.96 -7.18
N GLU A 474 -20.87 -12.78 -6.23
CA GLU A 474 -22.15 -12.10 -6.42
C GLU A 474 -22.00 -10.57 -6.59
N ASN A 475 -20.89 -10.01 -6.09
CA ASN A 475 -20.62 -8.57 -6.14
C ASN A 475 -19.81 -8.16 -7.38
N LEU A 476 -19.56 -9.08 -8.32
CA LEU A 476 -18.84 -8.79 -9.56
C LEU A 476 -19.57 -7.69 -10.35
N PRO A 477 -18.96 -6.51 -10.57
CA PRO A 477 -19.56 -5.45 -11.37
C PRO A 477 -19.57 -5.82 -12.85
N ASP A 478 -20.43 -5.13 -13.62
CA ASP A 478 -20.45 -5.27 -15.07
C ASP A 478 -19.06 -5.01 -15.68
N ILE A 479 -18.54 -6.06 -16.31
CA ILE A 479 -17.27 -6.05 -17.03
C ILE A 479 -17.31 -4.92 -18.06
N PRO A 480 -16.25 -4.09 -18.18
CA PRO A 480 -16.24 -2.98 -19.11
C PRO A 480 -16.61 -3.39 -20.55
N MET A 481 -17.43 -2.58 -21.22
CA MET A 481 -17.90 -2.88 -22.57
C MET A 481 -16.76 -3.10 -23.58
N TRP A 482 -15.63 -2.40 -23.41
CA TRP A 482 -14.48 -2.59 -24.29
C TRP A 482 -13.81 -3.96 -24.12
N VAL A 483 -13.81 -4.50 -22.90
CA VAL A 483 -13.29 -5.83 -22.58
C VAL A 483 -14.22 -6.89 -23.16
N GLN A 484 -15.53 -6.72 -22.97
CA GLN A 484 -16.52 -7.59 -23.61
C GLN A 484 -16.35 -7.59 -25.13
N ARG A 485 -16.16 -6.42 -25.75
CA ARG A 485 -15.86 -6.33 -27.19
C ARG A 485 -14.55 -7.03 -27.54
N LEU A 486 -13.47 -6.82 -26.79
CA LEU A 486 -12.19 -7.48 -27.02
C LEU A 486 -12.29 -9.01 -26.94
N ILE A 487 -13.12 -9.54 -26.03
CA ILE A 487 -13.31 -10.98 -25.82
C ILE A 487 -14.25 -11.60 -26.88
N PHE A 488 -15.42 -10.99 -27.11
CA PHE A 488 -16.49 -11.55 -27.94
C PHE A 488 -16.45 -11.11 -29.40
N SER A 489 -15.67 -10.08 -29.74
CA SER A 489 -15.55 -9.65 -31.12
C SER A 489 -14.90 -10.74 -31.97
N SER A 490 -15.69 -11.32 -32.87
CA SER A 490 -15.18 -11.99 -34.07
C SER A 490 -14.71 -10.97 -35.14
N LYS A 491 -14.94 -9.67 -34.89
CA LYS A 491 -14.69 -8.52 -35.75
C LYS A 491 -13.44 -7.74 -35.30
N TYR A 492 -12.29 -8.39 -35.38
CA TYR A 492 -11.09 -7.75 -35.93
C TYR A 492 -10.68 -8.47 -37.22
N LYS A 493 -11.66 -9.10 -37.89
CA LYS A 493 -11.60 -9.38 -39.31
C LYS A 493 -12.18 -8.18 -40.06
N HIS A 494 -11.27 -7.40 -40.64
CA HIS A 494 -11.43 -6.23 -41.52
C HIS A 494 -11.57 -4.88 -40.84
#